data_AF-A0A2E6Y4X9-F1
#
_entry.id   AF-A0A2E6Y4X9-F1
#
_cell.length_a   1.000
_cell.length_b   1.000
_cell.length_c   1.000
_cell.angle_alpha   90.00
_cell.angle_beta   90.00
_cell.angle_gamma   90.00
#
_symmetry.space_group_name_H-M   'P 1'
#
loop_
_entity.id
_entity.type
_entity.pdbx_description
1 polymer ?
#
loop_
_entity_poly.entity_id
_entity_poly.type
_entity_poly.pdbx_seq_one_letter_code
_entity_poly.pdbx_strand_id
1 'polypeptide(L)'
;MGDAMSSTSINSLMPEKTVATALAGIRAWDRTAGTRPLLSEQIALVRDEPTTWSRTHAWPSVRSAMISLGLARNVEPVQLGREVIEATEITPLGRAVRSALTTLGSDQ
;
A
#
# COMPACT_ATOMS: atom_id res chain seq x y z
N MET A 1 -40.91 24.09 20.61
CA MET A 1 -39.44 24.06 20.77
C MET A 1 -38.97 22.80 20.08
N GLY A 2 -38.31 22.92 18.92
CA GLY A 2 -37.96 21.77 18.09
C GLY A 2 -36.71 21.06 18.60
N ASP A 3 -36.80 19.74 18.72
CA ASP A 3 -35.72 18.84 19.09
C ASP A 3 -34.53 18.95 18.12
N ALA A 4 -33.40 19.44 18.61
CA ALA A 4 -32.11 19.31 17.95
C ALA A 4 -31.58 17.88 18.17
N MET A 5 -32.08 16.93 17.39
CA MET A 5 -31.38 15.65 17.25
C MET A 5 -30.05 15.90 16.56
N SER A 6 -28.99 15.85 17.35
CA SER A 6 -27.61 15.79 16.86
C SER A 6 -27.48 14.59 15.93
N SER A 7 -27.48 14.84 14.63
CA SER A 7 -27.03 13.87 13.63
C SER A 7 -25.54 13.63 13.84
N THR A 8 -25.21 12.68 14.71
CA THR A 8 -23.89 12.09 14.79
C THR A 8 -23.66 11.36 13.47
N SER A 9 -23.00 12.03 12.54
CA SER A 9 -22.52 11.42 11.30
C SER A 9 -21.62 10.25 11.68
N ILE A 10 -22.12 9.03 11.49
CA ILE A 10 -21.35 7.78 11.56
C ILE A 10 -20.49 7.73 10.29
N ASN A 11 -19.54 8.66 10.16
CA ASN A 11 -18.62 8.66 9.03
C ASN A 11 -17.57 7.58 9.30
N SER A 12 -17.87 6.39 8.81
CA SER A 12 -16.99 5.23 8.55
C SER A 12 -15.58 5.34 9.13
N LEU A 13 -15.31 4.54 10.17
CA LEU A 13 -14.02 4.26 10.83
C LEU A 13 -12.99 3.59 9.90
N MET A 14 -12.86 4.07 8.66
CA MET A 14 -11.71 3.73 7.82
C MET A 14 -10.54 4.57 8.33
N PRO A 15 -9.49 3.95 8.92
CA PRO A 15 -8.36 4.71 9.41
C PRO A 15 -7.80 5.54 8.25
N GLU A 16 -7.63 6.84 8.51
CA GLU A 16 -7.00 7.73 7.54
C GLU A 16 -5.67 7.12 7.11
N LYS A 17 -5.44 7.05 5.79
CA LYS A 17 -4.22 6.49 5.21
C LYS A 17 -3.09 7.51 5.38
N THR A 18 -2.38 7.39 6.51
CA THR A 18 -1.26 8.25 6.90
C THR A 18 0.04 7.44 6.92
N VAL A 19 1.19 8.11 7.01
CA VAL A 19 2.49 7.44 7.10
C VAL A 19 2.55 6.52 8.33
N ALA A 20 2.04 6.97 9.47
CA ALA A 20 2.03 6.19 10.71
C ALA A 20 1.15 4.94 10.60
N THR A 21 -0.07 5.05 10.07
CA THR A 21 -0.98 3.91 9.91
C THR A 21 -0.48 2.92 8.86
N ALA A 22 0.14 3.41 7.78
CA ALA A 22 0.78 2.58 6.77
C ALA A 22 2.00 1.81 7.32
N LEU A 23 2.88 2.47 8.09
CA LEU A 23 4.01 1.81 8.75
C LEU A 23 3.55 0.73 9.75
N ALA A 24 2.49 1.00 10.52
CA ALA A 24 1.90 0.02 11.42
C ALA A 24 1.35 -1.20 10.63
N GLY A 25 0.70 -0.95 9.49
CA GLY A 25 0.22 -1.99 8.59
C GLY A 25 1.34 -2.85 7.98
N ILE A 26 2.45 -2.22 7.56
CA ILE A 26 3.65 -2.92 7.08
C ILE A 26 4.20 -3.83 8.18
N ARG A 27 4.37 -3.31 9.41
CA ARG A 27 4.87 -4.12 10.54
C ARG A 27 3.97 -5.31 10.86
N ALA A 28 2.65 -5.13 10.76
CA ALA A 28 1.69 -6.21 10.98
C ALA A 28 1.77 -7.28 9.89
N TRP A 29 1.90 -6.88 8.62
CA TRP A 29 2.14 -7.80 7.51
C TRP A 29 3.44 -8.58 7.72
N ASP A 30 4.56 -7.87 7.93
CA ASP A 30 5.89 -8.48 8.01
C ASP A 30 5.97 -9.52 9.14
N ARG A 31 5.32 -9.25 10.28
CA ARG A 31 5.20 -10.22 11.39
C ARG A 31 4.46 -11.50 11.01
N THR A 32 3.51 -11.43 10.07
CA THR A 32 2.65 -12.55 9.68
C THR A 32 2.98 -13.11 8.30
N ALA A 33 3.98 -12.56 7.60
CA ALA A 33 4.27 -12.85 6.20
C ALA A 33 4.59 -14.35 5.97
N GLY A 34 5.28 -15.00 6.91
CA GLY A 34 5.67 -16.40 6.79
C GLY A 34 6.64 -16.57 5.62
N THR A 35 6.24 -17.29 4.58
CA THR A 35 7.01 -17.47 3.34
C THR A 35 6.74 -16.39 2.29
N ARG A 36 5.85 -15.43 2.57
CA ARG A 36 5.53 -14.32 1.64
C ARG A 36 6.62 -13.23 1.72
N PRO A 37 6.83 -12.45 0.64
CA PRO A 37 7.71 -11.29 0.66
C PRO A 37 7.31 -10.27 1.73
N LEU A 38 8.31 -9.66 2.38
CA LEU A 38 8.11 -8.58 3.35
C LEU A 38 7.73 -7.28 2.64
N LEU A 39 6.70 -6.59 3.13
CA LEU A 39 6.27 -5.33 2.54
C LEU A 39 7.30 -4.21 2.72
N SER A 40 8.04 -4.22 3.83
CA SER A 40 9.13 -3.27 4.08
C SER A 40 10.26 -3.39 3.05
N GLU A 41 10.58 -4.60 2.60
CA GLU A 41 11.55 -4.83 1.54
C GLU A 41 10.95 -4.48 0.17
N GLN A 42 9.71 -4.90 -0.10
CA GLN A 42 9.10 -4.67 -1.40
C GLN A 42 8.87 -3.19 -1.68
N ILE A 43 8.41 -2.40 -0.71
CA ILE A 43 8.22 -0.95 -0.88
C ILE A 43 9.54 -0.23 -1.20
N ALA A 44 10.68 -0.73 -0.69
CA ALA A 44 12.00 -0.18 -1.01
C ALA A 44 12.42 -0.46 -2.46
N LEU A 45 11.98 -1.57 -3.05
CA LEU A 45 12.31 -1.99 -4.41
C LEU A 45 11.36 -1.46 -5.48
N VAL A 46 10.16 -1.00 -5.08
CA VAL A 46 9.17 -0.45 -6.02
C VAL A 46 9.66 0.88 -6.58
N ARG A 47 9.62 0.96 -7.92
CA ARG A 47 9.95 2.17 -8.68
C ARG A 47 8.83 3.19 -8.60
N ASP A 48 9.17 4.45 -8.87
CA ASP A 48 8.18 5.54 -8.88
C ASP A 48 7.26 5.49 -10.10
N GLU A 49 7.71 4.85 -11.15
CA GLU A 49 6.98 4.66 -12.40
C GLU A 49 6.01 3.47 -12.33
N PRO A 50 4.97 3.45 -13.20
CA PRO A 50 4.09 2.30 -13.36
C PRO A 50 4.87 0.99 -13.51
N THR A 51 4.60 0.05 -12.61
CA THR A 51 5.27 -1.25 -12.54
C THR A 51 4.24 -2.36 -12.62
N THR A 52 4.50 -3.35 -13.48
CA THR A 52 3.72 -4.59 -13.56
C THR A 52 4.22 -5.59 -12.52
N TRP A 53 3.31 -6.39 -11.98
CA TRP A 53 3.64 -7.40 -10.98
C TRP A 53 3.68 -8.77 -11.63
N SER A 54 4.64 -9.61 -11.22
CA SER A 54 4.61 -11.02 -11.59
C SER A 54 3.27 -11.63 -11.15
N ARG A 55 2.72 -12.53 -11.96
CA ARG A 55 1.49 -13.27 -11.62
C ARG A 55 1.74 -14.51 -10.77
N THR A 56 2.99 -14.77 -10.40
CA THR A 56 3.38 -15.97 -9.64
C THR A 56 3.04 -15.84 -8.14
N HIS A 57 2.98 -16.99 -7.46
CA HIS A 57 2.21 -17.30 -6.25
C HIS A 57 2.24 -16.32 -5.05
N ALA A 58 3.17 -15.37 -4.94
CA ALA A 58 3.24 -14.43 -3.82
C ALA A 58 2.82 -12.99 -4.16
N TRP A 59 3.06 -12.58 -5.41
CA TRP A 59 2.98 -11.18 -5.83
C TRP A 59 1.57 -10.58 -5.89
N PRO A 60 0.49 -11.34 -6.19
CA PRO A 60 -0.86 -10.82 -6.07
C PRO A 60 -1.19 -10.37 -4.63
N SER A 61 -0.78 -11.16 -3.62
CA SER A 61 -1.06 -10.84 -2.21
C SER A 61 -0.28 -9.60 -1.73
N VAL A 62 0.97 -9.47 -2.17
CA VAL A 62 1.82 -8.29 -1.91
C VAL A 62 1.20 -7.04 -2.53
N ARG A 63 0.81 -7.11 -3.82
CA ARG A 63 0.13 -5.99 -4.51
C ARG A 63 -1.14 -5.56 -3.79
N SER A 64 -2.00 -6.52 -3.42
CA SER A 64 -3.24 -6.21 -2.70
C SER A 64 -2.98 -5.52 -1.36
N ALA A 65 -1.95 -5.96 -0.62
CA ALA A 65 -1.58 -5.33 0.64
C ALA A 65 -1.00 -3.93 0.47
N MET A 66 -0.18 -3.70 -0.57
CA MET A 66 0.31 -2.35 -0.89
C MET A 66 -0.82 -1.40 -1.25
N ILE A 67 -1.82 -1.87 -2.00
CA ILE A 67 -2.99 -1.05 -2.37
C ILE A 67 -3.88 -0.78 -1.15
N SER A 68 -4.13 -1.78 -0.31
CA SER A 68 -4.98 -1.62 0.88
C SER A 68 -4.40 -0.59 1.85
N LEU A 69 -3.09 -0.62 2.06
CA LEU A 69 -2.35 0.37 2.86
C LEU A 69 -2.17 1.73 2.17
N GLY A 70 -2.57 1.86 0.90
CA GLY A 70 -2.44 3.09 0.13
C GLY A 70 -1.02 3.41 -0.31
N LEU A 71 -0.11 2.44 -0.27
CA LEU A 71 1.27 2.56 -0.72
C LEU A 71 1.36 2.56 -2.25
N ALA A 72 0.47 1.82 -2.90
CA ALA A 72 0.36 1.76 -4.35
C ALA A 72 -1.10 1.94 -4.79
N ARG A 73 -1.30 2.26 -6.07
CA ARG A 73 -2.62 2.32 -6.71
C ARG A 73 -2.58 1.64 -8.08
N ASN A 74 -3.71 1.11 -8.52
CA ASN A 74 -3.86 0.66 -9.89
C ASN A 74 -3.78 1.85 -10.85
N VAL A 75 -3.13 1.64 -11.98
CA VAL A 75 -3.07 2.58 -13.11
C VAL A 75 -3.48 1.87 -14.38
N GLU A 76 -3.47 2.59 -15.50
CA GLU A 76 -3.81 2.02 -16.80
C GLU A 76 -3.02 0.72 -17.05
N PRO A 77 -3.70 -0.40 -17.38
CA PRO A 77 -3.03 -1.66 -17.67
C PRO A 77 -2.07 -1.53 -18.84
N VAL A 78 -0.95 -2.27 -18.78
CA VAL A 78 0.04 -2.30 -19.85
C VAL A 78 -0.30 -3.42 -20.82
N GLN A 79 -0.30 -3.11 -22.12
CA GLN A 79 -0.49 -4.11 -23.16
C GLN A 79 0.85 -4.70 -23.59
N LEU A 80 1.03 -6.00 -23.40
CA LEU A 80 2.21 -6.76 -23.81
C LEU A 80 1.80 -7.76 -24.90
N GLY A 81 1.90 -7.33 -26.16
CA GLY A 81 1.40 -8.11 -27.29
C GLY A 81 -0.12 -8.27 -27.24
N ARG A 82 -0.60 -9.50 -27.05
CA ARG A 82 -2.04 -9.80 -26.91
C ARG A 82 -2.52 -9.83 -25.46
N GLU A 83 -1.61 -9.69 -24.50
CA GLU A 83 -1.90 -9.79 -23.09
C GLU A 83 -2.07 -8.41 -22.44
N VAL A 84 -3.08 -8.26 -21.60
CA VAL A 84 -3.28 -7.08 -20.76
C VAL A 84 -2.76 -7.40 -19.36
N ILE A 85 -1.78 -6.63 -18.89
CA ILE A 85 -1.12 -6.83 -17.60
C ILE A 85 -1.45 -5.67 -16.69
N GLU A 86 -1.98 -5.98 -15.51
CA GLU A 86 -2.26 -4.95 -14.49
C GLU A 86 -0.97 -4.26 -14.04
N ALA A 87 -1.03 -2.94 -13.98
CA ALA A 87 0.07 -2.11 -13.53
C ALA A 87 -0.35 -1.32 -12.29
N THR A 88 0.63 -0.99 -11.45
CA THR A 88 0.44 -0.10 -10.33
C THR A 88 1.53 0.96 -10.29
N GLU A 89 1.21 2.10 -9.70
CA GLU A 89 2.16 3.16 -9.41
C GLU A 89 2.24 3.37 -7.90
N ILE A 90 3.43 3.70 -7.39
CA ILE A 90 3.59 4.11 -5.99
C ILE A 90 2.85 5.45 -5.76
N THR A 91 2.17 5.58 -4.62
CA THR A 91 1.47 6.81 -4.27
C THR A 91 2.44 7.81 -3.59
N PRO A 92 2.04 9.08 -3.41
CA PRO A 92 2.77 10.01 -2.55
C PRO A 92 2.97 9.47 -1.12
N LEU A 93 1.97 8.78 -0.57
CA LEU A 93 2.06 8.12 0.73
C LEU A 93 3.11 6.98 0.70
N GLY A 94 3.10 6.15 -0.33
CA GLY A 94 4.09 5.08 -0.52
C GLY A 94 5.51 5.62 -0.57
N ARG A 95 5.75 6.72 -1.28
CA ARG A 95 7.07 7.40 -1.31
C ARG A 95 7.49 7.93 0.05
N ALA A 96 6.58 8.55 0.80
CA ALA A 96 6.86 9.03 2.16
C ALA A 96 7.20 7.89 3.12
N VAL A 97 6.46 6.78 3.04
CA VAL A 97 6.73 5.56 3.83
C VAL A 97 8.07 4.93 3.45
N ARG A 98 8.39 4.84 2.15
CA ARG A 98 9.69 4.34 1.67
C ARG A 98 10.83 5.17 2.25
N SER A 99 10.74 6.50 2.17
CA SER A 99 11.72 7.42 2.74
C SER A 99 11.87 7.21 4.26
N ALA A 100 10.76 7.09 4.99
CA ALA A 100 10.79 6.84 6.42
C ALA A 100 11.50 5.52 6.78
N LEU A 101 11.31 4.45 6.00
CA LEU A 101 11.97 3.17 6.21
C LEU A 101 13.48 3.24 5.94
N THR A 102 13.90 3.95 4.89
CA THR A 102 15.33 4.14 4.60
C THR A 102 16.04 4.92 5.70
N THR A 103 15.42 6.00 6.20
CA THR A 103 15.98 6.80 7.32
C THR A 103 16.10 5.97 8.60
N LEU A 104 15.10 5.13 8.91
CA LEU A 104 15.13 4.25 10.08
C LEU A 104 16.17 3.13 9.98
N GLY A 105 16.51 2.68 8.76
CA GLY A 105 17.55 1.68 8.53
C GLY A 105 18.98 2.22 8.51
N SER A 106 19.16 3.55 8.46
CA SER A 106 20.48 4.20 8.42
C SER A 106 21.02 4.56 9.80
N ASP A 107 20.24 4.33 10.85
CA ASP A 107 20.54 4.64 12.26
C ASP A 107 20.94 3.38 13.08
N GLN A 108 21.23 2.27 12.40
CA GLN A 108 21.80 1.04 12.99
C GLN A 108 23.14 0.71 12.34
#